data_AF-A0A533V9Z8-F1
#
_entry.id   AF-A0A533V9Z8-F1
#
_cell.length_a   1.000
_cell.length_b   1.000
_cell.length_c   1.000
_cell.angle_alpha   90.00
_cell.angle_beta   90.00
_cell.angle_gamma   90.00
#
_symmetry.space_group_name_H-M   'P 1'
#
loop_
_entity.id
_entity.type
_entity.pdbx_description
1 polymer ?
#
loop_
_entity_poly.entity_id
_entity_poly.type
_entity_poly.pdbx_seq_one_letter_code
_entity_poly.pdbx_strand_id
1 'polypeptide(L)'
;MIYEGKSEDEPTRDVFVVTNDTKEIMGITTRIIHDDGYVKGEHEETTNDWFAQDDQGNVWYMGEYTTDLSNKGSHEGSWEAGVKGAKAGIVSNGGQS
;
A
#
# COMPACT_ATOMS: atom_id res chain seq x y z
N MET A 1 0.77 -1.11 -13.05
CA MET A 1 1.42 0.19 -13.34
C MET A 1 2.89 0.04 -13.01
N ILE A 2 3.78 0.68 -13.74
CA ILE A 2 5.21 0.72 -13.41
C ILE A 2 5.60 2.18 -13.24
N TYR A 3 6.31 2.48 -12.16
CA TYR A 3 6.91 3.79 -11.92
C TYR A 3 8.42 3.62 -11.80
N GLU A 4 9.18 4.56 -12.35
CA GLU A 4 10.64 4.59 -12.26
C GLU A 4 11.07 5.93 -11.66
N GLY A 5 12.01 5.89 -10.73
CA GLY A 5 12.42 7.04 -9.95
C GLY A 5 13.87 7.00 -9.52
N LYS A 6 14.22 7.90 -8.60
CA LYS A 6 15.49 7.89 -7.88
C LYS A 6 15.27 8.23 -6.41
N SER A 7 15.91 7.48 -5.52
CA SER A 7 15.97 7.73 -4.08
C SER A 7 17.43 7.77 -3.66
N GLU A 8 17.85 8.81 -2.94
CA GLU A 8 19.26 9.01 -2.54
C GLU A 8 20.27 8.79 -3.69
N ASP A 9 19.91 9.27 -4.90
CA ASP A 9 20.62 9.10 -6.18
C ASP A 9 20.65 7.68 -6.78
N GLU A 10 20.05 6.70 -6.09
CA GLU A 10 19.93 5.32 -6.57
C GLU A 10 18.65 5.13 -7.40
N PRO A 11 18.70 4.40 -8.52
CA PRO A 11 17.54 4.14 -9.35
C PRO A 11 16.53 3.27 -8.60
N THR A 12 15.27 3.68 -8.63
CA THR A 12 14.14 2.93 -8.05
C THR A 12 13.13 2.53 -9.12
N ARG A 13 12.40 1.46 -8.85
CA ARG A 13 11.29 1.00 -9.67
C ARG A 13 10.20 0.42 -8.78
N ASP A 14 8.96 0.81 -9.01
CA ASP A 14 7.79 0.31 -8.31
C ASP A 14 6.83 -0.36 -9.30
N VAL A 15 6.27 -1.51 -8.93
CA VAL A 15 5.38 -2.30 -9.79
C VAL A 15 4.08 -2.59 -9.07
N PHE A 16 3.03 -1.86 -9.47
CA PHE A 16 1.71 -1.99 -8.86
C PHE A 16 0.78 -2.88 -9.67
N VAL A 17 0.05 -3.77 -9.00
CA VAL A 17 -1.03 -4.57 -9.56
C VAL A 17 -2.28 -4.41 -8.71
N VAL A 18 -3.33 -3.82 -9.29
CA VAL A 18 -4.67 -3.89 -8.68
C VAL A 18 -5.16 -5.32 -8.83
N THR A 19 -5.24 -6.06 -7.74
CA THR A 19 -5.64 -7.47 -7.76
C THR A 19 -7.16 -7.59 -7.86
N ASN A 20 -7.71 -8.80 -7.95
CA ASN A 20 -9.15 -9.02 -7.78
C ASN A 20 -9.56 -9.31 -6.33
N ASP A 21 -8.59 -9.34 -5.44
CA ASP A 21 -8.78 -9.75 -4.06
C ASP A 21 -9.24 -8.58 -3.18
N THR A 22 -9.84 -8.96 -2.05
CA THR A 22 -10.36 -8.02 -1.07
C THR A 22 -10.03 -8.48 0.34
N LYS A 23 -9.92 -7.52 1.26
CA LYS A 23 -9.80 -7.78 2.70
C LYS A 23 -10.80 -6.93 3.46
N GLU A 24 -11.47 -7.51 4.43
CA GLU A 24 -12.32 -6.75 5.36
C GLU A 24 -11.45 -6.17 6.48
N ILE A 25 -11.54 -4.85 6.69
CA ILE A 25 -10.86 -4.13 7.77
C ILE A 25 -11.90 -3.25 8.45
N MET A 26 -12.10 -3.45 9.76
CA MET A 26 -13.12 -2.73 10.55
C MET A 26 -14.53 -2.78 9.93
N GLY A 27 -14.90 -3.89 9.26
CA GLY A 27 -16.19 -4.05 8.56
C GLY A 27 -16.29 -3.36 7.19
N ILE A 28 -15.20 -2.76 6.72
CA ILE A 28 -15.11 -2.12 5.40
C ILE A 28 -14.37 -3.06 4.44
N THR A 29 -14.99 -3.36 3.30
CA THR A 29 -14.33 -4.12 2.23
C THR A 29 -13.29 -3.23 1.55
N THR A 30 -12.05 -3.69 1.52
CA THR A 30 -10.92 -3.01 0.87
C THR A 30 -10.49 -3.77 -0.38
N ARG A 31 -9.96 -3.04 -1.37
CA ARG A 31 -9.27 -3.60 -2.53
C ARG A 31 -7.79 -3.78 -2.17
N ILE A 32 -7.23 -4.93 -2.54
CA ILE A 32 -5.80 -5.17 -2.42
C ILE A 32 -5.09 -4.63 -3.66
N ILE A 33 -4.09 -3.77 -3.43
CA ILE A 33 -3.09 -3.40 -4.43
C ILE A 33 -1.79 -4.08 -4.01
N HIS A 34 -1.23 -4.88 -4.91
CA HIS A 34 0.09 -5.47 -4.71
C HIS A 34 1.14 -4.50 -5.26
N ASP A 35 2.16 -4.20 -4.46
CA ASP A 35 3.28 -3.34 -4.81
C ASP A 35 4.60 -4.07 -4.57
N ASP A 36 5.49 -4.06 -5.56
CA ASP A 36 6.86 -4.55 -5.46
C ASP A 36 7.83 -3.38 -5.70
N GLY A 37 8.65 -3.10 -4.68
CA GLY A 37 9.64 -2.03 -4.67
C GLY A 37 11.05 -2.55 -4.96
N TYR A 38 11.74 -1.87 -5.87
CA TYR A 38 13.09 -2.22 -6.30
C TYR A 38 14.06 -1.05 -6.19
N VAL A 39 15.26 -1.30 -5.67
CA VAL A 39 16.37 -0.34 -5.61
C VAL A 39 17.59 -0.97 -6.28
N LYS A 40 18.21 -0.27 -7.23
CA LYS A 40 19.31 -0.82 -8.06
C LYS A 40 18.98 -2.14 -8.75
N GLY A 41 17.69 -2.42 -8.98
CA GLY A 41 17.20 -3.66 -9.57
C GLY A 41 17.08 -4.84 -8.60
N GLU A 42 17.42 -4.66 -7.33
CA GLU A 42 17.17 -5.64 -6.27
C GLU A 42 15.76 -5.46 -5.71
N HIS A 43 15.05 -6.57 -5.46
CA HIS A 43 13.70 -6.54 -4.90
C HIS A 43 13.81 -6.38 -3.38
N GLU A 44 13.54 -5.18 -2.89
CA GLU A 44 13.77 -4.83 -1.49
C GLU A 44 12.51 -4.96 -0.64
N GLU A 45 11.33 -4.75 -1.23
CA GLU A 45 10.06 -4.79 -0.50
C GLU A 45 8.93 -5.32 -1.37
N THR A 46 8.05 -6.12 -0.76
CA THR A 46 6.77 -6.51 -1.36
C THR A 46 5.63 -6.25 -0.38
N THR A 47 4.60 -5.57 -0.86
CA THR A 47 3.52 -5.02 -0.04
C THR A 47 2.14 -5.33 -0.62
N ASN A 48 1.18 -5.64 0.25
CA ASN A 48 -0.24 -5.63 -0.07
C ASN A 48 -0.91 -4.47 0.65
N ASP A 49 -1.21 -3.42 -0.11
CA ASP A 49 -1.91 -2.23 0.36
C ASP A 49 -3.42 -2.44 0.35
N TRP A 50 -4.11 -1.88 1.33
CA TRP A 50 -5.55 -1.97 1.46
C TRP A 50 -6.21 -0.60 1.30
N PHE A 51 -6.97 -0.44 0.22
CA PHE A 51 -7.69 0.81 -0.07
C PHE A 51 -9.20 0.61 -0.04
N ALA A 52 -9.93 1.60 0.47
CA ALA A 52 -11.39 1.68 0.37
C ALA A 52 -11.80 2.99 -0.29
N GLN A 53 -12.92 2.99 -1.01
CA GLN A 53 -13.52 4.21 -1.54
C GLN A 53 -14.93 4.37 -0.95
N ASP A 54 -15.26 5.57 -0.47
CA ASP A 54 -16.60 5.88 0.02
C ASP A 54 -17.51 6.45 -1.08
N ASP A 55 -18.77 6.69 -0.73
CA ASP A 55 -19.81 7.20 -1.63
C ASP A 55 -19.57 8.63 -2.12
N GLN A 56 -18.72 9.38 -1.42
CA GLN A 56 -18.30 10.72 -1.79
C GLN A 56 -17.05 10.70 -2.70
N GLY A 57 -16.53 9.51 -3.00
CA GLY A 57 -15.35 9.32 -3.82
C GLY A 57 -14.03 9.50 -3.08
N ASN A 58 -14.04 9.65 -1.74
CA ASN A 58 -12.80 9.69 -0.97
C ASN A 58 -12.13 8.33 -1.00
N VAL A 59 -10.81 8.32 -1.16
CA VAL A 59 -10.00 7.11 -1.11
C VAL A 59 -9.26 7.06 0.21
N TRP A 60 -9.51 5.98 0.94
CA TRP A 60 -9.00 5.68 2.26
C TRP A 60 -7.89 4.64 2.17
N TYR A 61 -6.79 4.90 2.88
CA TYR A 61 -5.73 3.94 3.09
C TYR A 61 -5.91 3.27 4.44
N MET A 62 -6.16 1.97 4.41
CA MET A 62 -6.65 1.17 5.52
C MET A 62 -5.54 0.35 6.18
N GLY A 63 -4.36 0.30 5.57
CA GLY A 63 -3.18 -0.38 6.08
C GLY A 63 -2.41 -1.11 4.98
N GLU A 64 -1.36 -1.79 5.40
CA GLU A 64 -0.47 -2.59 4.56
C GLU A 64 -0.03 -3.87 5.28
N TYR A 65 0.19 -4.90 4.48
CA TYR A 65 1.05 -6.01 4.86
C TYR A 65 2.31 -5.98 4.01
N THR A 66 3.41 -5.59 4.64
CA THR A 66 4.70 -5.35 4.01
C THR A 66 5.70 -6.43 4.42
N THR A 67 6.51 -6.86 3.47
CA THR A 67 7.65 -7.74 3.72
C THR A 67 8.92 -7.05 3.23
N ASP A 68 9.77 -6.66 4.16
CA ASP A 68 11.10 -6.13 3.87
C ASP A 68 12.06 -7.29 3.55
N LEU A 69 12.30 -7.49 2.25
CA LEU A 69 13.15 -8.54 1.71
C LEU A 69 14.63 -8.24 1.94
N SER A 70 15.01 -6.97 2.07
CA SER A 70 16.37 -6.55 2.44
C SER A 70 16.70 -6.91 3.90
N ASN A 71 15.68 -6.97 4.76
CA ASN A 71 15.80 -7.25 6.19
C ASN A 71 15.14 -8.58 6.59
N LYS A 72 15.60 -9.68 5.98
CA LYS A 72 15.25 -11.06 6.36
C LYS A 72 13.74 -11.36 6.33
N GLY A 73 12.96 -10.64 5.52
CA GLY A 73 11.51 -10.81 5.45
C GLY A 73 10.77 -10.26 6.67
N SER A 74 11.29 -9.18 7.27
CA SER A 74 10.61 -8.51 8.38
C SER A 74 9.26 -7.94 7.95
N HIS A 75 8.28 -7.91 8.87
CA HIS A 75 6.97 -7.30 8.67
C HIS A 75 6.74 -6.06 9.53
N GLU A 76 7.82 -5.47 10.06
CA GLU A 76 7.74 -4.34 11.00
C GLU A 76 7.07 -3.09 10.41
N GLY A 77 7.10 -2.92 9.08
CA GLY A 77 6.35 -1.86 8.39
C GLY A 77 4.84 -2.08 8.34
N SER A 78 4.35 -3.30 8.57
CA SER A 78 2.93 -3.63 8.44
C SER A 78 2.07 -2.94 9.50
N TRP A 79 0.92 -2.44 9.10
CA TRP A 79 -0.10 -1.91 10.01
C TRP A 79 -1.51 -2.07 9.43
N GLU A 80 -2.51 -2.11 10.32
CA GLU A 80 -3.91 -2.27 9.94
C GLU A 80 -4.77 -1.32 10.77
N ALA A 81 -5.68 -0.57 10.13
CA ALA A 81 -6.60 0.31 10.83
C ALA A 81 -7.42 -0.46 11.88
N GLY A 82 -7.55 0.12 13.08
CA GLY A 82 -8.22 -0.51 14.22
C GLY A 82 -7.31 -1.42 15.06
N VAL A 83 -6.15 -1.83 14.56
CA VAL A 83 -5.16 -2.59 15.34
C VAL A 83 -4.26 -1.63 16.11
N LYS A 84 -4.07 -1.86 17.42
CA LYS A 84 -3.22 -1.03 18.31
C LYS A 84 -3.51 0.48 18.24
N GLY A 85 -4.75 0.86 17.90
CA GLY A 85 -5.16 2.27 17.79
C GLY A 85 -4.77 2.97 16.49
N ALA A 86 -4.23 2.23 15.50
CA ALA A 86 -3.96 2.77 14.16
C ALA A 86 -5.26 3.25 13.49
N LYS A 87 -5.17 4.36 12.77
CA LYS A 87 -6.31 5.01 12.10
C LYS A 87 -6.07 5.03 10.60
N ALA A 88 -7.12 4.78 9.83
CA ALA A 88 -7.08 4.96 8.38
C ALA A 88 -6.79 6.43 8.02
N GLY A 89 -6.03 6.63 6.94
CA GLY A 89 -5.75 7.94 6.36
C GLY A 89 -6.59 8.20 5.10
N ILE A 90 -6.91 9.45 4.81
CA ILE A 90 -7.47 9.83 3.51
C ILE A 90 -6.31 10.16 2.58
N VAL A 91 -6.24 9.48 1.43
CA VAL A 91 -5.16 9.65 0.43
C VAL A 91 -5.61 10.50 -0.76
N SER A 92 -6.90 10.51 -1.05
CA SER A 92 -7.49 11.43 -2.03
C SER A 92 -8.88 11.86 -1.56
N ASN A 93 -9.13 13.17 -1.55
CA ASN A 93 -10.47 13.71 -1.36
C ASN A 93 -11.25 13.63 -2.67
N GLY A 94 -12.50 13.18 -2.61
CA GLY A 94 -13.44 13.34 -3.72
C GLY A 94 -13.83 14.82 -3.84
N GLY A 95 -13.39 15.50 -4.88
CA GLY A 95 -13.90 16.85 -5.17
C GLY A 95 -15.38 16.78 -5.54
N GLN A 96 -16.23 17.56 -4.88
CA GLN A 96 -17.56 17.84 -5.42
C GLN A 96 -17.39 18.68 -6.70
N SER A 97 -17.85 18.12 -7.81
CA SER A 97 -18.16 18.73 -9.12
C SER A 97 -17.35 19.96 -9.57
#